data_AF-A0A849A7P5-F1
#
_entry.id   AF-A0A849A7P5-F1
#
_cell.length_a   1.000
_cell.length_b   1.000
_cell.length_c   1.000
_cell.angle_alpha   90.00
_cell.angle_beta   90.00
_cell.angle_gamma   90.00
#
_symmetry.space_group_name_H-M   'P 1'
#
loop_
_entity.id
_entity.type
_entity.pdbx_description
1 polymer ?
#
loop_
_entity_poly.entity_id
_entity_poly.type
_entity_poly.pdbx_seq_one_letter_code
_entity_poly.pdbx_strand_id
1 'polypeptide(L)' 'MVTGIVDSVEAWLAGVSFWIQVPILLGVLVPLCWLLAGLIDRVVDLVLRRHGGKGLAPSRERADSTPVAEP' A
#
# COMPACT_ATOMS: atom_id res chain seq x y z
N MET A 1 0.17 -6.96 -28.91
CA MET A 1 0.02 -8.18 -28.07
C MET A 1 -0.97 -7.94 -26.92
N VAL A 2 -0.74 -6.94 -26.07
CA VAL A 2 -1.66 -6.60 -24.95
C VAL A 2 -3.07 -6.23 -25.42
N THR A 3 -3.18 -5.49 -26.53
CA THR A 3 -4.47 -5.07 -27.10
C THR A 3 -5.35 -6.24 -27.54
N GLY A 4 -4.79 -7.30 -28.13
CA GLY A 4 -5.58 -8.48 -28.53
C GLY A 4 -6.08 -9.30 -27.33
N ILE A 5 -5.34 -9.27 -26.21
CA ILE A 5 -5.76 -9.90 -24.95
C ILE A 5 -6.93 -9.10 -24.36
N VAL A 6 -6.83 -7.77 -24.36
CA VAL A 6 -7.91 -6.89 -23.89
C VAL A 6 -9.19 -7.10 -24.71
N ASP A 7 -9.08 -7.14 -26.03
CA ASP A 7 -10.20 -7.32 -26.95
C ASP A 7 -10.88 -8.70 -26.77
N SER A 8 -10.08 -9.74 -26.55
CA SER A 8 -10.59 -11.09 -26.26
C SER A 8 -11.28 -11.19 -24.89
N VAL A 9 -10.74 -10.50 -23.88
CA VAL A 9 -11.35 -10.43 -22.55
C VAL A 9 -12.64 -9.61 -22.61
N GLU A 10 -12.67 -8.50 -23.34
CA GLU A 10 -13.85 -7.66 -23.55
C GLU A 10 -14.99 -8.44 -24.21
N ALA A 11 -14.70 -9.20 -25.27
CA ALA A 11 -15.67 -10.05 -25.94
C ALA A 11 -16.18 -11.19 -25.02
N TRP A 12 -15.31 -11.78 -24.19
CA TRP A 12 -15.71 -12.79 -23.20
C TRP A 12 -16.59 -12.18 -22.09
N LEU A 13 -16.22 -11.01 -21.59
CA LEU A 13 -16.94 -10.29 -20.53
C LEU A 13 -18.31 -9.80 -21.00
N ALA A 14 -18.43 -9.39 -22.26
CA ALA A 14 -19.69 -9.00 -22.89
C ALA A 14 -20.70 -10.16 -22.99
N GLY A 15 -20.22 -11.42 -22.98
CA GLY A 15 -21.06 -12.61 -22.94
C GLY A 15 -21.45 -13.07 -21.53
N VAL A 16 -20.88 -12.48 -20.48
CA VAL A 16 -21.10 -12.88 -19.08
C VAL A 16 -22.22 -12.05 -18.46
N SER A 17 -23.18 -12.71 -17.81
CA SER A 17 -24.28 -12.04 -17.10
C SER A 17 -23.75 -11.10 -16.00
N PHE A 18 -24.34 -9.91 -15.90
CA PHE A 18 -23.95 -8.84 -14.97
C PHE A 18 -23.70 -9.33 -13.52
N TRP A 19 -24.50 -10.28 -13.06
CA TRP A 19 -24.41 -10.88 -11.73
C TRP A 19 -23.09 -11.62 -11.45
N ILE A 20 -22.42 -12.12 -12.49
CA ILE A 20 -21.14 -12.84 -12.40
C ILE A 20 -19.98 -11.87 -12.66
N GLN A 21 -20.19 -10.84 -13.47
CA GLN A 21 -19.18 -9.83 -13.79
C GLN A 21 -18.75 -9.01 -12.55
N VAL A 22 -19.70 -8.60 -11.72
CA VAL A 22 -19.43 -7.80 -10.50
C VAL A 22 -18.51 -8.51 -9.50
N PRO A 23 -18.76 -9.77 -9.07
CA PRO A 23 -17.87 -10.45 -8.13
C PRO A 23 -16.49 -10.74 -8.72
N ILE A 24 -16.39 -11.03 -10.03
CA ILE A 24 -15.08 -11.19 -10.70
C ILE A 24 -14.31 -9.87 -10.69
N LEU A 25 -14.97 -8.77 -11.06
CA LEU A 25 -14.38 -7.44 -11.03
C LEU A 25 -13.89 -7.09 -9.63
N LEU A 26 -14.72 -7.31 -8.60
CA LEU A 26 -14.35 -7.06 -7.21
C LEU A 26 -13.17 -7.94 -6.77
N GLY A 27 -13.20 -9.22 -7.16
CA GLY A 27 -12.15 -10.20 -6.87
C GLY A 27 -10.80 -9.86 -7.52
N VAL A 28 -10.77 -9.10 -8.62
CA VAL A 28 -9.54 -8.61 -9.24
C VAL A 28 -9.17 -7.22 -8.73
N LEU A 29 -10.14 -6.33 -8.56
CA LEU A 29 -9.93 -4.94 -8.18
C LEU A 29 -9.43 -4.82 -6.74
N VAL A 30 -9.97 -5.62 -5.81
CA VAL A 30 -9.54 -5.62 -4.41
C VAL A 30 -8.06 -5.99 -4.25
N PRO A 31 -7.57 -7.14 -4.77
CA PRO A 31 -6.15 -7.47 -4.66
C PRO A 31 -5.28 -6.50 -5.44
N LEU A 32 -5.74 -5.98 -6.59
CA LEU A 32 -4.99 -4.97 -7.34
C LEU A 32 -4.82 -3.67 -6.53
N CYS A 33 -5.89 -3.21 -5.89
CA CYS A 33 -5.86 -2.04 -5.01
C CYS A 33 -4.94 -2.28 -3.80
N TRP A 34 -5.00 -3.47 -3.20
CA TRP A 34 -4.15 -3.83 -2.07
C TRP A 34 -2.66 -3.87 -2.45
N LEU A 35 -2.33 -4.46 -3.61
CA LEU A 35 -0.97 -4.46 -4.15
C LEU A 35 -0.47 -3.05 -4.43
N LEU A 36 -1.34 -2.20 -5.00
CA LEU A 36 -0.99 -0.82 -5.30
C LEU A 36 -0.76 -0.01 -4.02
N ALA A 37 -1.59 -0.17 -2.99
CA ALA A 37 -1.41 0.48 -1.70
C ALA A 37 -0.08 0.06 -1.06
N GLY A 38 0.21 -1.24 -1.00
CA GLY A 38 1.48 -1.73 -0.47
C GLY A 38 2.70 -1.27 -1.28
N LEU A 39 2.56 -1.09 -2.60
CA LEU A 39 3.61 -0.52 -3.44
C LEU A 39 3.84 0.96 -3.11
N ILE A 40 2.76 1.72 -2.94
CA ILE A 40 2.83 3.14 -2.55
C ILE A 40 3.50 3.27 -1.19
N ASP A 41 3.12 2.48 -0.19
CA ASP A 41 3.73 2.50 1.15
C ASP A 41 5.25 2.26 1.07
N ARG A 42 5.69 1.28 0.25
CA ARG A 42 7.13 1.02 0.04
C ARG A 42 7.85 2.18 -0.64
N VAL A 43 7.22 2.83 -1.61
CA VAL A 43 7.79 4.00 -2.29
C VAL A 43 7.89 5.16 -1.31
N VAL A 44 6.86 5.39 -0.51
CA VAL A 44 6.83 6.43 0.53
C VAL A 44 7.93 6.18 1.55
N ASP A 45 8.08 4.96 2.07
CA ASP A 45 9.16 4.59 2.98
C ASP A 45 10.54 4.82 2.36
N LEU A 46 10.73 4.47 1.09
CA LEU A 46 11.99 4.69 0.40
C LEU A 46 12.32 6.18 0.27
N VAL A 47 11.33 7.00 -0.09
CA VAL A 47 11.45 8.46 -0.20
C VAL A 47 11.73 9.09 1.16
N LEU A 48 10.99 8.69 2.19
CA LEU A 48 11.19 9.13 3.58
C LEU A 48 12.57 8.75 4.09
N ARG A 49 13.09 7.54 3.80
CA ARG A 49 14.45 7.15 4.19
C ARG A 49 15.51 7.96 3.43
N ARG A 50 15.24 8.29 2.17
CA ARG A 50 16.13 9.11 1.33
C ARG A 50 16.15 10.59 1.76
N HIS A 51 15.04 11.12 2.28
CA HIS A 51 14.93 12.53 2.70
C HIS A 51 15.06 12.73 4.23
N GLY A 52 14.82 11.69 5.03
CA GLY A 52 14.66 11.71 6.49
C GLY A 52 15.93 11.51 7.30
N GLY A 53 17.11 11.44 6.66
CA GLY A 53 18.41 11.43 7.34
C GLY A 53 18.73 12.66 8.20
N LYS A 54 17.76 13.54 8.48
CA LYS A 54 17.93 14.77 9.27
C LYS A 54 16.89 14.98 10.38
N GLY A 55 15.99 14.03 10.71
CA GLY A 55 14.84 14.38 11.57
C GLY A 55 14.38 13.43 12.68
N LEU A 56 14.74 12.15 12.68
CA LEU A 56 14.28 11.21 13.72
C LEU A 56 15.45 10.80 14.61
N ALA A 57 16.01 11.76 15.33
CA ALA A 57 16.74 11.43 16.54
C ALA A 57 15.71 10.91 17.56
N PRO A 58 15.82 9.67 18.05
CA PRO A 58 14.94 9.20 19.12
C PRO A 58 15.13 10.11 20.32
N SER A 59 14.00 10.67 20.78
CA SER A 59 13.87 11.46 21.98
C SER A 59 14.71 10.83 23.10
N ARG A 60 15.72 11.59 23.50
CA ARG A 60 16.62 11.41 24.64
C ARG A 60 15.83 11.59 25.94
N GLU A 61 14.66 10.98 26.06
CA GLU A 61 13.80 10.98 27.26
C GLU A 61 14.09 9.77 28.15
N ARG A 62 15.25 9.15 27.95
CA ARG A 62 15.95 8.34 28.95
C ARG A 62 16.65 9.20 30.02
N ALA A 63 16.40 10.51 30.07
CA ALA A 63 17.22 11.45 30.85
C ALA A 63 16.58 12.03 32.12
N ASP A 64 15.31 11.76 32.45
CA ASP A 64 14.66 12.52 33.54
C ASP A 64 13.59 11.73 34.32
N SER A 65 13.93 10.56 34.85
CA SER A 65 13.07 9.88 35.84
C SER A 65 13.81 9.33 37.05
N THR A 66 15.02 9.84 37.31
CA THR A 66 15.68 9.68 38.62
C THR A 66 15.56 10.97 39.42
N PRO A 67 14.51 11.17 40.24
CA PRO A 67 14.63 12.08 41.36
C PRO A 67 15.62 11.43 42.35
N VAL A 68 16.82 11.99 42.40
CA VAL A 68 17.73 11.90 43.54
C VAL A 68 16.94 12.35 44.77
N ALA A 69 16.56 11.39 45.61
CA ALA A 69 16.04 11.64 46.94
C ALA A 69 17.02 11.05 47.95
N GLU A 70 18.05 11.85 48.27
CA GLU A 70 18.80 11.75 49.53
C GLU A 70 18.09 12.69 50.52
N PRO A 71 17.79 12.22 51.74
CA PRO A 71 18.74 12.37 52.85
C PRO A 71 18.97 11.12 53.71
#